data_AF-A0AA88JYI4-F1
#
_entry.id   AF-A0AA88JYI4-F1
#
_cell.length_a   1.000
_cell.length_b   1.000
_cell.length_c   1.000
_cell.angle_alpha   90.00
_cell.angle_beta   90.00
_cell.angle_gamma   90.00
#
_symmetry.space_group_name_H-M   'P 1'
#
loop_
_entity.id
_entity.type
_entity.pdbx_description
1 polymer ?
#
loop_
_entity_poly.entity_id
_entity_poly.type
_entity_poly.pdbx_seq_one_letter_code
_entity_poly.pdbx_strand_id
1 'polypeptide(L)'
;MSKTVRPSHIIGERGVNVFADYCNRHQPYIIWREETKNDFGIDGEVELTEVTEDGKIKPTSQTLKVQIKSTQSSASYIQQETEESFSFFPREEDLEYWKNYRVYGYDVLLVVFDGRDGADILYCKKITNIDEALARPKGKRKSQPIVFSKTENRLVTGQHDFDTKYRASFKSRVNYQAAEVLDTNMFPFKAVPRWLYTYPTHYKTKKDIFKNIASGEAPYFVIYNSVIYTFVPIEKDFKPFYEHVVSEGQKRTEHRYSEVVDTATLRNHFVELLNEYLKDFMRKRGLHYQRDFRRYYFFLRKDQTEFKVPYRTRRAEKVTEKKVVEYYEYGKDTFFRHLAVAVRPLFIEDKVYLIVSPKYYFTSDRATVLEAEKATKFTNYLNRKTFNDGVVDQLHFWWHHLARGSHEATVFDGSAMNQPSILLSRPLDFTVSFGIPLDGEKVSQKKKAGAKTASVLPLPSLFDNQ
;
A
#
# COMPACT_ATOMS: atom_id res chain seq x y z
N MET A 1 -51.29 5.30 1.96
CA MET A 1 -50.33 5.23 3.08
C MET A 1 -49.80 6.63 3.35
N SER A 2 -50.08 7.20 4.52
CA SER A 2 -49.53 8.49 4.93
C SER A 2 -48.03 8.35 5.24
N LYS A 3 -47.22 9.30 4.79
CA LYS A 3 -45.80 9.38 5.16
C LYS A 3 -45.73 9.95 6.58
N THR A 4 -45.31 9.15 7.56
CA THR A 4 -45.18 9.58 8.96
C THR A 4 -43.70 9.65 9.34
N VAL A 5 -43.25 10.81 9.82
CA VAL A 5 -41.89 10.99 10.37
C VAL A 5 -41.88 10.52 11.82
N ARG A 6 -40.89 9.69 12.20
CA ARG A 6 -40.76 9.21 13.58
C ARG A 6 -40.16 10.32 14.47
N PRO A 7 -40.72 10.61 15.66
CA PRO A 7 -40.15 11.57 16.60
C PRO A 7 -38.68 11.28 16.97
N SER A 8 -38.31 10.00 17.01
CA SER A 8 -36.92 9.55 17.26
C SER A 8 -35.93 10.03 16.21
N HIS A 9 -36.37 10.24 14.96
CA HIS A 9 -35.52 10.77 13.91
C HIS A 9 -35.30 12.28 14.10
N ILE A 10 -36.37 13.02 14.43
CA ILE A 10 -36.30 14.46 14.69
C ILE A 10 -35.35 14.77 15.85
N ILE A 11 -35.41 13.99 16.94
CA ILE A 11 -34.54 14.21 18.09
C ILE A 11 -33.08 13.83 17.83
N GLY A 12 -32.84 12.79 17.02
CA GLY A 12 -31.51 12.42 16.56
C GLY A 12 -30.84 13.58 15.81
N GLU A 13 -31.53 14.10 14.80
CA GLU A 13 -31.10 15.25 13.99
C GLU A 13 -30.84 16.50 14.83
N ARG A 14 -31.70 16.78 15.81
CA ARG A 14 -31.50 17.92 16.72
C ARG A 14 -30.19 17.79 17.49
N GLY A 15 -29.88 16.62 18.03
CA GLY A 15 -28.62 16.39 18.75
C GLY A 15 -27.38 16.59 17.86
N VAL A 16 -27.42 16.10 16.62
CA VAL A 16 -26.36 16.33 15.62
C VAL A 16 -26.17 17.82 15.36
N ASN A 17 -27.26 18.56 15.14
CA ASN A 17 -27.22 20.00 14.87
C ASN A 17 -26.68 20.81 16.04
N VAL A 18 -27.07 20.49 17.27
CA VAL A 18 -26.57 21.19 18.47
C VAL A 18 -25.08 20.92 18.69
N PHE A 19 -24.62 19.68 18.43
CA PHE A 19 -23.19 19.36 18.48
C PHE A 19 -22.39 20.07 17.38
N ALA A 20 -22.93 20.15 16.16
CA ALA A 20 -22.32 20.90 15.07
C ALA A 20 -22.20 22.40 15.40
N ASP A 21 -23.24 23.02 15.98
CA ASP A 21 -23.19 24.42 16.42
C ASP A 21 -22.16 24.64 17.55
N TYR A 22 -22.05 23.70 18.50
CA TYR A 22 -20.98 23.71 19.50
C TYR A 22 -19.59 23.73 18.84
N CYS A 23 -19.32 22.84 17.88
CA CYS A 23 -18.05 22.79 17.15
C CYS A 23 -17.77 24.09 16.38
N ASN A 24 -18.79 24.64 15.72
CA ASN A 24 -18.67 25.86 14.92
C ASN A 24 -18.34 27.10 15.76
N ARG A 25 -18.75 27.12 17.04
CA ARG A 25 -18.53 28.23 17.97
C ARG A 25 -17.32 28.03 18.88
N HIS A 26 -16.64 26.89 18.81
CA HIS A 26 -15.42 26.65 19.55
C HIS A 26 -14.25 27.45 18.97
N GLN A 27 -13.30 27.87 19.81
CA GLN A 27 -12.05 28.52 19.41
C GLN A 27 -10.87 27.78 20.04
N PRO A 28 -9.90 27.26 19.27
CA PRO A 28 -9.86 27.25 17.81
C PRO A 28 -11.01 26.42 17.20
N TYR A 29 -11.42 26.75 15.98
CA TYR A 29 -12.56 26.12 15.29
C TYR A 29 -12.45 24.60 15.24
N ILE A 30 -13.51 23.85 15.57
CA ILE A 30 -13.50 22.39 15.43
C ILE A 30 -14.16 22.03 14.11
N ILE A 31 -13.45 21.30 13.24
CA ILE A 31 -14.03 20.85 11.96
C ILE A 31 -14.90 19.63 12.25
N TRP A 32 -16.22 19.79 12.21
CA TRP A 32 -17.19 18.69 12.26
C TRP A 32 -17.55 18.18 10.86
N ARG A 33 -17.54 16.86 10.66
CA ARG A 33 -18.00 16.19 9.44
C ARG A 33 -19.01 15.10 9.82
N GLU A 34 -20.27 15.33 9.51
CA GLU A 34 -21.33 14.33 9.67
C GLU A 34 -21.11 13.17 8.67
N GLU A 35 -21.23 11.92 9.13
CA GLU A 35 -21.24 10.76 8.24
C GLU A 35 -22.62 10.62 7.57
N THR A 36 -22.67 10.04 6.37
CA THR A 36 -23.95 9.89 5.66
C THR A 36 -24.94 9.05 6.46
N LYS A 37 -26.19 9.49 6.58
CA LYS A 37 -27.30 9.00 7.46
C LYS A 37 -27.69 7.51 7.37
N ASN A 38 -26.93 6.69 6.64
CA ASN A 38 -27.07 5.23 6.55
C ASN A 38 -25.90 4.47 7.19
N ASP A 39 -24.93 5.15 7.83
CA ASP A 39 -23.80 4.48 8.48
C ASP A 39 -24.17 3.97 9.89
N PHE A 40 -23.67 2.79 10.22
CA PHE A 40 -24.09 2.04 11.39
C PHE A 40 -23.35 2.53 12.65
N GLY A 41 -23.90 3.54 13.33
CA GLY A 41 -23.59 3.81 14.73
C GLY A 41 -22.47 4.81 15.04
N ILE A 42 -21.71 5.33 14.06
CA ILE A 42 -20.93 6.57 14.22
C ILE A 42 -21.68 7.66 13.44
N ASP A 43 -21.86 8.83 14.06
CA ASP A 43 -22.64 9.93 13.46
C ASP A 43 -21.74 10.93 12.73
N GLY A 44 -20.43 10.92 13.01
CA GLY A 44 -19.46 11.72 12.30
C GLY A 44 -18.08 11.72 12.92
N GLU A 45 -17.27 12.68 12.50
CA GLU A 45 -15.93 12.90 13.02
C GLU A 45 -15.63 14.37 13.26
N VAL A 46 -14.82 14.63 14.29
CA VAL A 46 -14.23 15.95 14.53
C VAL A 46 -12.75 15.92 14.18
N GLU A 47 -12.27 16.96 13.51
CA GLU A 47 -10.85 17.24 13.33
C GLU A 47 -10.48 18.51 14.10
N LEU A 48 -9.47 18.39 14.98
CA LEU A 48 -9.00 19.50 15.78
C LEU A 48 -8.17 20.46 14.93
N THR A 49 -8.24 21.75 15.24
CA THR A 49 -7.42 22.78 14.60
C THR A 49 -6.57 23.51 15.64
N GLU A 50 -5.57 24.23 15.19
CA GLU A 50 -4.76 25.10 16.03
C GLU A 50 -4.53 26.45 15.37
N VAL A 51 -4.35 27.48 16.20
CA VAL A 51 -3.98 28.82 15.74
C VAL A 51 -2.46 28.85 15.57
N THR A 52 -2.00 29.20 14.38
CA THR A 52 -0.58 29.38 14.06
C THR A 52 -0.04 30.68 14.64
N GLU A 53 1.28 30.84 14.65
CA GLU A 53 1.95 32.08 15.09
C GLU A 53 1.47 33.32 14.31
N ASP A 54 1.07 33.17 13.04
CA ASP A 54 0.50 34.23 12.20
C ASP A 54 -1.03 34.40 12.36
N GLY A 55 -1.64 33.79 13.38
CA GLY A 55 -3.05 33.95 13.72
C GLY A 55 -4.04 33.19 12.82
N LYS A 56 -3.55 32.32 11.92
CA LYS A 56 -4.41 31.51 11.04
C LYS A 56 -4.80 30.20 11.71
N ILE A 57 -5.96 29.68 11.33
CA ILE A 57 -6.42 28.36 11.78
C ILE A 57 -5.90 27.31 10.81
N LYS A 58 -5.14 26.32 11.31
CA LYS A 58 -4.71 25.15 10.52
C LYS A 58 -5.26 23.84 11.11
N PRO A 59 -5.65 22.87 10.26
CA PRO A 59 -6.00 21.54 10.72
C PRO A 59 -4.78 20.82 11.32
N THR A 60 -4.98 20.10 12.42
CA THR A 60 -3.92 19.32 13.09
C THR A 60 -3.79 17.90 12.54
N SER A 61 -4.67 17.48 11.62
CA SER A 61 -4.84 16.07 11.19
C SER A 61 -5.26 15.11 12.32
N GLN A 62 -5.67 15.64 13.47
CA GLN A 62 -6.14 14.84 14.59
C GLN A 62 -7.64 14.65 14.53
N THR A 63 -8.04 13.44 14.16
CA THR A 63 -9.45 13.06 13.99
C THR A 63 -9.95 12.18 15.13
N LEU A 64 -11.12 12.50 15.68
CA LEU A 64 -11.84 11.71 16.67
C LEU A 64 -13.20 11.30 16.08
N LYS A 65 -13.60 10.05 16.30
CA LYS A 65 -14.92 9.56 15.87
C LYS A 65 -15.96 9.90 16.94
N VAL A 66 -17.15 10.27 16.52
CA VAL A 66 -18.21 10.73 17.42
C VAL A 66 -19.47 9.92 17.21
N GLN A 67 -20.01 9.38 18.30
CA GLN A 67 -21.36 8.83 18.34
C GLN A 67 -22.24 9.72 19.21
N ILE A 68 -23.38 10.13 18.68
CA ILE A 68 -24.36 10.99 19.31
C ILE A 68 -25.60 10.15 19.67
N LYS A 69 -25.94 10.15 20.96
CA LYS A 69 -27.15 9.49 21.48
C LYS A 69 -28.08 10.55 22.04
N SER A 70 -29.18 10.80 21.32
CA SER A 70 -30.14 11.87 21.63
C SER A 70 -31.36 11.36 22.38
N THR A 71 -31.78 12.04 23.44
CA THR A 71 -32.98 11.70 24.22
C THR A 71 -33.85 12.91 24.57
N GLN A 72 -35.16 12.67 24.69
CA GLN A 72 -36.15 13.55 25.32
C GLN A 72 -36.89 12.86 26.49
N SER A 73 -36.44 11.67 26.87
CA SER A 73 -37.06 10.86 27.91
C SER A 73 -36.04 10.54 29.01
N SER A 74 -36.52 10.55 30.25
CA SER A 74 -35.78 10.12 31.44
C SER A 74 -35.56 8.60 31.54
N ALA A 75 -36.14 7.80 30.64
CA ALA A 75 -36.03 6.34 30.65
C ALA A 75 -35.06 5.77 29.59
N SER A 76 -34.27 6.63 28.93
CA SER A 76 -33.44 6.23 27.77
C SER A 76 -31.94 6.20 28.11
N TYR A 77 -31.15 7.12 27.53
CA TYR A 77 -29.69 7.15 27.66
C TYR A 77 -29.18 7.76 28.96
N ILE A 78 -30.03 8.49 29.67
CA ILE A 78 -29.75 9.08 30.97
C ILE A 78 -30.50 8.25 32.01
N GLN A 79 -29.78 7.41 32.75
CA GLN A 79 -30.34 6.53 33.78
C GLN A 79 -29.62 6.72 35.10
N GLN A 80 -30.22 6.31 36.21
CA GLN A 80 -29.64 6.46 37.56
C GLN A 80 -29.12 7.89 37.81
N GLU A 81 -29.89 8.88 37.35
CA GLU A 81 -29.52 10.28 37.38
C GLU A 81 -29.56 10.82 38.80
N THR A 82 -28.51 11.57 39.16
CA THR A 82 -28.36 12.32 40.40
C THR A 82 -28.15 13.80 40.06
N GLU A 83 -27.96 14.64 41.08
CA GLU A 83 -27.61 16.06 40.88
C GLU A 83 -26.25 16.21 40.19
N GLU A 84 -25.30 15.31 40.45
CA GLU A 84 -23.91 15.43 39.98
C GLU A 84 -23.61 14.56 38.74
N SER A 85 -24.35 13.48 38.52
CA SER A 85 -23.99 12.48 37.50
C SER A 85 -25.17 11.69 36.95
N PHE A 86 -24.95 10.95 35.87
CA PHE A 86 -25.87 9.93 35.38
C PHE A 86 -25.11 8.74 34.77
N SER A 87 -25.80 7.62 34.61
CA SER A 87 -25.30 6.38 34.04
C SER A 87 -25.83 6.17 32.62
N PHE A 88 -24.92 5.85 31.70
CA PHE A 88 -25.22 5.36 30.36
C PHE A 88 -24.94 3.86 30.27
N PHE A 89 -25.92 3.08 29.81
CA PHE A 89 -25.80 1.63 29.63
C PHE A 89 -25.58 1.31 28.14
N PRO A 90 -24.34 1.08 27.70
CA PRO A 90 -24.05 0.78 26.31
C PRO A 90 -24.57 -0.60 25.91
N ARG A 91 -24.97 -0.76 24.65
CA ARG A 91 -25.26 -2.08 24.09
C ARG A 91 -23.96 -2.82 23.83
N GLU A 92 -24.04 -4.15 23.82
CA GLU A 92 -22.88 -4.97 23.49
C GLU A 92 -22.33 -4.58 22.10
N GLU A 93 -23.18 -4.43 21.09
CA GLU A 93 -22.75 -4.05 19.74
C GLU A 93 -21.98 -2.72 19.69
N ASP A 94 -22.44 -1.69 20.41
CA ASP A 94 -21.77 -0.38 20.48
C ASP A 94 -20.33 -0.54 21.05
N LEU A 95 -20.16 -1.35 22.10
CA LEU A 95 -18.85 -1.58 22.73
C LEU A 95 -17.86 -2.31 21.80
N GLU A 96 -18.29 -3.33 21.04
CA GLU A 96 -17.39 -3.97 20.06
C GLU A 96 -17.02 -2.99 18.95
N TYR A 97 -17.98 -2.16 18.55
CA TYR A 97 -17.79 -1.20 17.49
C TYR A 97 -16.77 -0.12 17.88
N TRP A 98 -16.88 0.45 19.09
CA TRP A 98 -15.91 1.40 19.62
C TRP A 98 -14.51 0.80 19.77
N LYS A 99 -14.43 -0.42 20.28
CA LYS A 99 -13.18 -1.17 20.39
C LYS A 99 -12.49 -1.33 19.03
N ASN A 100 -13.25 -1.64 17.98
CA ASN A 100 -12.70 -1.79 16.64
C ASN A 100 -12.08 -0.48 16.13
N TYR A 101 -12.75 0.67 16.27
CA TYR A 101 -12.16 1.97 15.91
C TYR A 101 -10.84 2.23 16.65
N ARG A 102 -10.79 1.92 17.95
CA ARG A 102 -9.61 2.13 18.78
C ARG A 102 -8.46 1.20 18.41
N VAL A 103 -8.75 -0.04 18.04
CA VAL A 103 -7.77 -0.99 17.44
C VAL A 103 -7.19 -0.42 16.15
N TYR A 104 -7.98 0.28 15.35
CA TYR A 104 -7.53 0.95 14.12
C TYR A 104 -6.94 2.36 14.35
N GLY A 105 -6.75 2.76 15.60
CA GLY A 105 -6.06 3.99 15.97
C GLY A 105 -6.94 5.23 16.11
N TYR A 106 -8.27 5.10 16.07
CA TYR A 106 -9.20 6.22 16.28
C TYR A 106 -9.78 6.18 17.69
N ASP A 107 -9.74 7.32 18.39
CA ASP A 107 -10.48 7.46 19.64
C ASP A 107 -11.97 7.76 19.34
N VAL A 108 -12.85 7.27 20.22
CA VAL A 108 -14.30 7.45 20.11
C VAL A 108 -14.79 8.36 21.24
N LEU A 109 -15.55 9.38 20.87
CA LEU A 109 -16.31 10.24 21.76
C LEU A 109 -17.78 9.80 21.76
N LEU A 110 -18.31 9.55 22.95
CA LEU A 110 -19.74 9.37 23.15
C LEU A 110 -20.34 10.69 23.62
N VAL A 111 -21.20 11.25 22.78
CA VAL A 111 -21.96 12.47 23.06
C VAL A 111 -23.40 12.10 23.38
N VAL A 112 -23.88 12.50 24.55
CA VAL A 112 -25.28 12.37 24.94
C VAL A 112 -25.92 13.74 24.83
N PHE A 113 -26.95 13.83 23.98
CA PHE A 113 -27.77 15.03 23.85
C PHE A 113 -29.05 14.87 24.68
N ASP A 114 -29.23 15.79 25.63
CA ASP A 114 -30.40 15.90 26.48
C ASP A 114 -31.30 17.04 26.02
N GLY A 115 -32.35 16.68 25.28
CA GLY A 115 -33.37 17.62 24.79
C GLY A 115 -34.60 17.72 25.70
N ARG A 116 -34.54 17.19 26.93
CA ARG A 116 -35.62 17.33 27.93
C ARG A 116 -35.84 18.80 28.26
N ASP A 117 -37.10 19.16 28.51
CA ASP A 117 -37.52 20.51 28.93
C ASP A 117 -37.01 21.67 28.06
N GLY A 118 -36.61 21.37 26.81
CA GLY A 118 -36.08 22.35 25.86
C GLY A 118 -34.66 22.86 26.17
N ALA A 119 -33.93 22.24 27.10
CA ALA A 119 -32.66 22.77 27.62
C ALA A 119 -31.44 22.57 26.70
N ASP A 120 -31.53 21.70 25.68
CA ASP A 120 -30.48 21.39 24.69
C ASP A 120 -29.07 21.26 25.27
N ILE A 121 -28.91 20.29 26.16
CA ILE A 121 -27.65 20.06 26.88
C ILE A 121 -26.84 18.95 26.20
N LEU A 122 -25.53 19.17 26.07
CA LEU A 122 -24.58 18.18 25.57
C LEU A 122 -23.67 17.68 26.69
N TYR A 123 -23.52 16.37 26.77
CA TYR A 123 -22.49 15.71 27.57
C TYR A 123 -21.58 14.88 26.67
N CYS A 124 -20.27 14.96 26.85
CA CYS A 124 -19.28 14.24 26.05
C CYS A 124 -18.27 13.52 26.92
N LYS A 125 -18.03 12.25 26.61
CA LYS A 125 -17.01 11.44 27.25
C LYS A 125 -16.21 10.66 26.22
N LYS A 126 -14.89 10.66 26.39
CA LYS A 126 -13.99 9.81 25.62
C LYS A 126 -14.06 8.39 26.14
N ILE A 127 -14.34 7.43 25.26
CA ILE A 127 -14.46 6.02 25.64
C ILE A 127 -13.07 5.38 25.78
N THR A 128 -12.77 4.88 26.98
CA THR A 128 -11.48 4.27 27.31
C THR A 128 -11.56 2.74 27.40
N ASN A 129 -10.38 2.09 27.50
CA ASN A 129 -10.32 0.63 27.71
C ASN A 129 -10.95 0.22 29.05
N ILE A 130 -10.91 1.12 30.03
CA ILE A 130 -11.48 0.89 31.35
C ILE A 130 -13.00 0.92 31.24
N ASP A 131 -13.58 1.93 30.58
CA ASP A 131 -15.03 2.02 30.37
C ASP A 131 -15.56 0.77 29.66
N GLU A 132 -14.89 0.30 28.60
CA GLU A 132 -15.29 -0.93 27.90
C GLU A 132 -15.13 -2.19 28.74
N ALA A 133 -14.01 -2.35 29.47
CA ALA A 133 -13.75 -3.53 30.28
C ALA A 133 -14.71 -3.65 31.47
N LEU A 134 -15.16 -2.52 32.02
CA LEU A 134 -16.14 -2.47 33.09
C LEU A 134 -17.57 -2.71 32.58
N ALA A 135 -17.89 -2.24 31.37
CA ALA A 135 -19.18 -2.50 30.72
C ALA A 135 -19.29 -3.92 30.12
N ARG A 136 -18.16 -4.62 29.90
CA ARG A 136 -18.10 -6.04 29.47
C ARG A 136 -17.15 -6.84 30.36
N PRO A 137 -17.54 -7.11 31.61
CA PRO A 137 -16.71 -7.88 32.51
C PRO A 137 -16.56 -9.33 32.04
N LYS A 138 -15.36 -9.88 32.16
CA LYS A 138 -15.14 -11.34 31.98
C LYS A 138 -15.51 -12.09 33.27
N GLY A 139 -16.25 -13.19 33.14
CA GLY A 139 -16.60 -14.08 34.26
C GLY A 139 -17.85 -13.64 35.04
N LYS A 140 -17.86 -13.87 36.36
CA LYS A 140 -19.05 -13.62 37.23
C LYS A 140 -19.25 -12.17 37.68
N ARG A 141 -18.48 -11.21 37.16
CA ARG A 141 -18.59 -9.79 37.56
C ARG A 141 -19.79 -9.14 36.87
N LYS A 142 -20.51 -8.26 37.57
CA LYS A 142 -21.63 -7.50 37.00
C LYS A 142 -21.11 -6.38 36.10
N SER A 143 -21.80 -6.16 34.97
CA SER A 143 -21.53 -5.03 34.08
C SER A 143 -21.72 -3.72 34.81
N GLN A 144 -20.79 -2.78 34.62
CA GLN A 144 -20.90 -1.43 35.16
C GLN A 144 -21.24 -0.44 34.03
N PRO A 145 -22.11 0.55 34.29
CA PRO A 145 -22.43 1.58 33.31
C PRO A 145 -21.26 2.53 33.08
N ILE A 146 -21.34 3.29 31.99
CA ILE A 146 -20.48 4.44 31.74
C ILE A 146 -21.09 5.63 32.49
N VAL A 147 -20.39 6.10 33.53
CA VAL A 147 -20.85 7.25 34.33
C VAL A 147 -20.39 8.56 33.67
N PHE A 148 -21.32 9.51 33.58
CA PHE A 148 -21.10 10.89 33.14
C PHE A 148 -21.24 11.84 34.32
N SER A 149 -20.24 12.68 34.55
CA SER A 149 -20.32 13.83 35.44
C SER A 149 -21.00 14.99 34.72
N LYS A 150 -22.04 15.57 35.33
CA LYS A 150 -22.78 16.71 34.77
C LYS A 150 -21.97 18.00 34.74
N THR A 151 -20.84 18.06 35.44
CA THR A 151 -19.91 19.19 35.43
C THR A 151 -18.74 18.94 34.47
N GLU A 152 -18.02 17.83 34.64
CA GLU A 152 -16.80 17.55 33.88
C GLU A 152 -17.08 17.19 32.41
N ASN A 153 -18.17 16.44 32.16
CA ASN A 153 -18.50 15.99 30.82
C ASN A 153 -19.41 16.96 30.06
N ARG A 154 -19.83 18.08 30.66
CA ARG A 154 -20.70 19.03 29.98
C ARG A 154 -19.94 19.78 28.89
N LEU A 155 -20.53 19.85 27.71
CA LEU A 155 -20.09 20.74 26.65
C LEU A 155 -20.94 22.01 26.72
N VAL A 156 -20.28 23.16 26.91
CA VAL A 156 -20.94 24.45 26.99
C VAL A 156 -20.49 25.30 25.81
N THR A 157 -21.42 25.68 24.96
CA THR A 157 -21.13 26.55 23.81
C THR A 157 -20.44 27.84 24.27
N GLY A 158 -19.29 28.15 23.64
CA GLY A 158 -18.45 29.29 24.01
C GLY A 158 -17.35 28.96 25.05
N GLN A 159 -17.37 27.78 25.67
CA GLN A 159 -16.18 27.25 26.34
C GLN A 159 -15.25 26.63 25.30
N HIS A 160 -13.95 26.85 25.50
CA HIS A 160 -12.90 26.58 24.52
C HIS A 160 -11.89 25.54 25.03
N ASP A 161 -12.40 24.54 25.74
CA ASP A 161 -11.62 23.53 26.47
C ASP A 161 -11.71 22.13 25.86
N PHE A 162 -12.34 21.99 24.68
CA PHE A 162 -12.54 20.70 24.02
C PHE A 162 -11.19 20.02 23.71
N ASP A 163 -10.25 20.80 23.21
CA ASP A 163 -8.89 20.35 22.92
C ASP A 163 -8.20 19.80 24.16
N THR A 164 -8.25 20.55 25.28
CA THR A 164 -7.65 20.10 26.54
C THR A 164 -8.28 18.80 27.05
N LYS A 165 -9.59 18.65 26.88
CA LYS A 165 -10.35 17.48 27.36
C LYS A 165 -10.15 16.24 26.48
N TYR A 166 -10.07 16.39 25.16
CA TYR A 166 -10.23 15.27 24.23
C TYR A 166 -9.09 15.05 23.25
N ARG A 167 -8.10 15.96 23.17
CA ARG A 167 -6.89 15.76 22.36
C ARG A 167 -6.29 14.39 22.66
N ALA A 168 -6.26 13.53 21.64
CA ALA A 168 -5.61 12.23 21.76
C ALA A 168 -4.12 12.44 22.06
N SER A 169 -3.55 11.62 22.95
CA SER A 169 -2.10 11.48 22.99
C SER A 169 -1.65 11.02 21.62
N PHE A 170 -0.71 11.73 21.01
CA PHE A 170 -0.15 11.37 19.71
C PHE A 170 0.34 9.92 19.80
N LYS A 171 -0.40 8.97 19.22
CA LYS A 171 0.09 7.61 19.03
C LYS A 171 1.11 7.69 17.92
N SER A 172 2.38 7.83 18.30
CA SER A 172 3.48 7.80 17.35
C SER A 172 3.33 6.56 16.48
N ARG A 173 3.20 6.74 15.17
CA ARG A 173 3.20 5.65 14.18
C ARG A 173 4.57 4.99 14.05
N VAL A 174 5.55 5.49 14.80
CA VAL A 174 6.92 5.01 14.88
C VAL A 174 7.24 4.75 16.35
N ASN A 175 7.59 3.51 16.68
CA ASN A 175 8.06 3.09 17.98
C ASN A 175 9.59 3.16 18.02
N TYR A 176 10.14 4.24 18.58
CA TYR A 176 11.58 4.43 18.77
C TYR A 176 12.19 3.56 19.88
N GLN A 177 11.38 2.76 20.59
CA GLN A 177 11.84 1.77 21.57
C GLN A 177 11.93 0.36 20.97
N ALA A 178 11.61 0.19 19.69
CA ALA A 178 11.74 -1.06 18.95
C ALA A 178 12.74 -0.89 17.80
N ALA A 179 13.53 -1.91 17.53
CA ALA A 179 14.33 -2.00 16.31
C ALA A 179 13.62 -2.92 15.30
N GLU A 180 13.74 -2.61 14.01
CA GLU A 180 13.13 -3.38 12.94
C GLU A 180 14.09 -3.51 11.76
N VAL A 181 13.92 -4.55 10.94
CA VAL A 181 14.61 -4.69 9.66
C VAL A 181 13.66 -4.22 8.56
N LEU A 182 14.04 -3.18 7.83
CA LEU A 182 13.25 -2.68 6.70
C LEU A 182 13.64 -3.44 5.43
N ASP A 183 12.65 -4.09 4.81
CA ASP A 183 12.77 -4.63 3.46
C ASP A 183 12.59 -3.50 2.43
N THR A 184 13.54 -3.36 1.51
CA THR A 184 13.43 -2.41 0.40
C THR A 184 12.83 -3.07 -0.84
N ASN A 185 12.32 -2.22 -1.73
CA ASN A 185 11.97 -2.62 -3.08
C ASN A 185 13.11 -2.41 -4.09
N MET A 186 14.36 -2.29 -3.61
CA MET A 186 15.54 -2.00 -4.39
C MET A 186 16.34 -3.27 -4.60
N PHE A 187 16.36 -3.79 -5.83
CA PHE A 187 17.09 -5.00 -6.16
C PHE A 187 18.43 -4.58 -6.79
N PRO A 188 19.58 -4.74 -6.11
CA PRO A 188 20.85 -4.30 -6.64
C PRO A 188 21.22 -5.07 -7.91
N PHE A 189 21.82 -4.38 -8.87
CA PHE A 189 22.56 -5.07 -9.92
C PHE A 189 23.92 -5.46 -9.36
N LYS A 190 24.09 -6.76 -9.05
CA LYS A 190 25.35 -7.33 -8.55
C LYS A 190 26.47 -7.21 -9.59
N ALA A 191 26.12 -7.33 -10.86
CA ALA A 191 27.04 -7.16 -11.97
C ALA A 191 26.35 -6.39 -13.10
N VAL A 192 27.07 -5.44 -13.65
CA VAL A 192 26.70 -4.66 -14.83
C VAL A 192 27.89 -4.58 -15.80
N PRO A 193 27.65 -4.23 -17.07
CA PRO A 193 28.72 -4.11 -18.04
C PRO A 193 29.72 -3.03 -17.65
N ARG A 194 31.01 -3.35 -17.77
CA ARG A 194 32.12 -2.44 -17.42
C ARG A 194 32.28 -1.28 -18.41
N TRP A 195 31.77 -1.48 -19.62
CA TRP A 195 31.93 -0.59 -20.76
C TRP A 195 30.57 -0.28 -21.39
N LEU A 196 30.42 0.96 -21.82
CA LEU A 196 29.39 1.40 -22.74
C LEU A 196 30.08 1.78 -24.05
N TYR A 197 29.79 1.04 -25.11
CA TYR A 197 30.39 1.25 -26.43
C TYR A 197 29.51 2.18 -27.25
N THR A 198 30.15 3.10 -27.96
CA THR A 198 29.47 4.02 -28.88
C THR A 198 29.99 3.89 -30.31
N TYR A 199 29.06 3.95 -31.26
CA TYR A 199 29.33 3.82 -32.69
C TYR A 199 28.60 4.93 -33.46
N PRO A 200 29.31 5.75 -34.24
CA PRO A 200 28.67 6.69 -35.17
C PRO A 200 27.85 5.94 -36.23
N THR A 201 26.68 6.48 -36.57
CA THR A 201 25.77 5.91 -37.57
C THR A 201 25.14 7.01 -38.41
N HIS A 202 24.74 6.68 -39.64
CA HIS A 202 23.94 7.56 -40.50
C HIS A 202 22.43 7.50 -40.21
N TYR A 203 22.00 6.57 -39.35
CA TYR A 203 20.59 6.43 -38.97
C TYR A 203 20.20 7.36 -37.83
N LYS A 204 18.92 7.75 -37.79
CA LYS A 204 18.36 8.54 -36.68
C LYS A 204 17.43 7.75 -35.76
N THR A 205 16.85 6.66 -36.25
CA THR A 205 15.85 5.88 -35.50
C THR A 205 16.13 4.38 -35.56
N LYS A 206 15.75 3.65 -34.51
CA LYS A 206 15.77 2.17 -34.50
C LYS A 206 14.96 1.58 -35.65
N LYS A 207 13.83 2.21 -35.98
CA LYS A 207 12.93 1.74 -37.05
C LYS A 207 13.64 1.72 -38.40
N ASP A 208 14.48 2.70 -38.70
CA ASP A 208 15.20 2.75 -39.97
C ASP A 208 16.31 1.69 -40.04
N ILE A 209 16.97 1.40 -38.92
CA ILE A 209 17.96 0.32 -38.82
C ILE A 209 17.31 -1.04 -39.08
N PHE A 210 16.19 -1.33 -38.39
CA PHE A 210 15.49 -2.61 -38.53
C PHE A 210 14.75 -2.81 -39.86
N LYS A 211 14.73 -1.82 -40.77
CA LYS A 211 14.30 -2.05 -42.16
C LYS A 211 15.33 -2.82 -42.97
N ASN A 212 16.61 -2.71 -42.58
CA ASN A 212 17.74 -3.22 -43.35
C ASN A 212 18.48 -4.36 -42.66
N ILE A 213 18.04 -4.77 -41.46
CA ILE A 213 18.67 -5.82 -40.64
C ILE A 213 17.61 -6.82 -40.20
N ALA A 214 17.92 -8.12 -40.29
CA ALA A 214 17.00 -9.17 -39.88
C ALA A 214 16.91 -9.30 -38.35
N SER A 215 15.82 -9.93 -37.88
CA SER A 215 15.62 -10.18 -36.46
C SER A 215 16.70 -11.13 -35.92
N GLY A 216 17.43 -10.72 -34.88
CA GLY A 216 18.49 -11.50 -34.24
C GLY A 216 19.90 -11.15 -34.72
N GLU A 217 20.04 -10.34 -35.76
CA GLU A 217 21.33 -9.87 -36.26
C GLU A 217 21.82 -8.59 -35.57
N ALA A 218 20.96 -7.97 -34.75
CA ALA A 218 21.28 -6.77 -33.99
C ALA A 218 21.51 -7.09 -32.50
N PRO A 219 22.49 -6.43 -31.85
CA PRO A 219 22.61 -6.48 -30.39
C PRO A 219 21.45 -5.69 -29.74
N TYR A 220 21.37 -5.70 -28.42
CA TYR A 220 20.60 -4.67 -27.73
C TYR A 220 21.32 -3.33 -27.86
N PHE A 221 20.61 -2.30 -28.32
CA PHE A 221 21.19 -0.98 -28.48
C PHE A 221 20.15 0.13 -28.25
N VAL A 222 20.62 1.35 -28.03
CA VAL A 222 19.83 2.58 -28.12
C VAL A 222 20.52 3.56 -29.08
N ILE A 223 19.77 4.52 -29.63
CA ILE A 223 20.28 5.46 -30.63
C ILE A 223 19.90 6.88 -30.27
N TYR A 224 20.90 7.77 -30.23
CA TYR A 224 20.75 9.18 -29.92
C TYR A 224 21.71 9.99 -30.77
N ASN A 225 21.22 11.06 -31.41
CA ASN A 225 22.06 11.99 -32.18
C ASN A 225 22.97 11.28 -33.21
N SER A 226 22.44 10.24 -33.86
CA SER A 226 23.18 9.40 -34.83
C SER A 226 24.40 8.69 -34.21
N VAL A 227 24.30 8.35 -32.93
CA VAL A 227 25.25 7.50 -32.20
C VAL A 227 24.49 6.33 -31.60
N ILE A 228 25.01 5.13 -31.81
CA ILE A 228 24.51 3.88 -31.23
C ILE A 228 25.25 3.62 -29.93
N TYR A 229 24.50 3.22 -28.91
CA TYR A 229 25.02 2.84 -27.59
C TYR A 229 24.69 1.37 -27.33
N THR A 230 25.68 0.57 -26.92
CA THR A 230 25.55 -0.88 -26.67
C THR A 230 26.50 -1.32 -25.54
N PHE A 231 26.19 -2.44 -24.88
CA PHE A 231 27.05 -3.03 -23.85
C PHE A 231 28.02 -4.07 -24.41
N VAL A 232 27.88 -4.43 -25.68
CA VAL A 232 28.71 -5.43 -26.34
C VAL A 232 29.40 -4.82 -27.56
N PRO A 233 30.68 -5.14 -27.82
CA PRO A 233 31.31 -4.86 -29.11
C PRO A 233 30.56 -5.60 -30.21
N ILE A 234 30.40 -4.95 -31.37
CA ILE A 234 29.50 -5.44 -32.43
C ILE A 234 30.24 -5.89 -33.69
N GLU A 235 31.55 -5.65 -33.79
CA GLU A 235 32.34 -5.85 -35.00
C GLU A 235 32.45 -7.33 -35.39
N LYS A 236 32.56 -8.21 -34.39
CA LYS A 236 32.73 -9.65 -34.60
C LYS A 236 31.40 -10.39 -34.52
N ASP A 237 30.71 -10.27 -33.38
CA ASP A 237 29.53 -11.09 -33.08
C ASP A 237 28.26 -10.58 -33.77
N PHE A 238 28.26 -9.34 -34.25
CA PHE A 238 27.15 -8.68 -34.95
C PHE A 238 27.61 -8.04 -36.26
N LYS A 239 28.50 -8.73 -36.99
CA LYS A 239 29.13 -8.23 -38.22
C LYS A 239 28.13 -7.66 -39.25
N PRO A 240 26.98 -8.30 -39.58
CA PRO A 240 26.01 -7.73 -40.52
C PRO A 240 25.46 -6.38 -40.03
N PHE A 241 25.16 -6.27 -38.74
CA PHE A 241 24.72 -5.01 -38.13
C PHE A 241 25.84 -3.97 -38.18
N TYR A 242 27.07 -4.33 -37.85
CA TYR A 242 28.21 -3.40 -37.91
C TYR A 242 28.38 -2.82 -39.33
N GLU A 243 28.45 -3.67 -40.35
CA GLU A 243 28.71 -3.27 -41.74
C GLU A 243 27.63 -2.37 -42.36
N HIS A 244 26.36 -2.58 -41.99
CA HIS A 244 25.25 -1.81 -42.56
C HIS A 244 24.87 -0.57 -41.76
N VAL A 245 25.25 -0.53 -40.48
CA VAL A 245 24.74 0.47 -39.53
C VAL A 245 25.80 1.45 -39.08
N VAL A 246 27.05 1.02 -38.91
CA VAL A 246 28.14 1.91 -38.49
C VAL A 246 28.67 2.68 -39.69
N SER A 247 28.89 3.97 -39.53
CA SER A 247 29.42 4.82 -40.61
C SER A 247 30.82 4.37 -41.02
N GLU A 248 31.07 4.30 -42.33
CA GLU A 248 32.33 3.83 -42.90
C GLU A 248 33.52 4.65 -42.38
N GLY A 249 34.61 3.96 -42.02
CA GLY A 249 35.84 4.58 -41.51
C GLY A 249 35.77 5.11 -40.08
N GLN A 250 34.61 5.07 -39.41
CA GLN A 250 34.47 5.53 -38.02
C GLN A 250 34.88 4.43 -37.03
N LYS A 251 35.57 4.82 -35.95
CA LYS A 251 35.99 3.91 -34.87
C LYS A 251 35.00 3.96 -33.71
N ARG A 252 34.90 2.85 -32.97
CA ARG A 252 34.16 2.81 -31.70
C ARG A 252 34.81 3.72 -30.66
N THR A 253 34.00 4.25 -29.75
CA THR A 253 34.47 4.85 -28.50
C THR A 253 34.02 3.98 -27.33
N GLU A 254 34.88 3.84 -26.32
CA GLU A 254 34.63 3.00 -25.15
C GLU A 254 34.52 3.90 -23.92
N HIS A 255 33.37 3.91 -23.25
CA HIS A 255 33.17 4.64 -22.01
C HIS A 255 33.25 3.68 -20.83
N ARG A 256 34.16 3.92 -19.89
CA ARG A 256 34.20 3.14 -18.64
C ARG A 256 32.95 3.41 -17.81
N TYR A 257 32.55 2.44 -16.99
CA TYR A 257 31.43 2.62 -16.07
C TYR A 257 31.59 3.86 -15.16
N SER A 258 32.80 4.23 -14.74
CA SER A 258 33.05 5.47 -13.99
C SER A 258 32.65 6.72 -14.78
N GLU A 259 33.01 6.79 -16.07
CA GLU A 259 32.62 7.90 -16.96
C GLU A 259 31.09 7.95 -17.16
N VAL A 260 30.46 6.77 -17.21
CA VAL A 260 29.00 6.66 -17.26
C VAL A 260 28.39 7.25 -16.00
N VAL A 261 28.90 6.93 -14.81
CA VAL A 261 28.40 7.44 -13.53
C VAL A 261 28.55 8.96 -13.44
N ASP A 262 29.66 9.51 -13.91
CA ASP A 262 29.95 10.94 -13.80
C ASP A 262 29.17 11.80 -14.82
N THR A 263 28.66 11.20 -15.90
CA THR A 263 28.01 11.92 -16.99
C THR A 263 26.50 11.63 -17.03
N ALA A 264 25.67 12.62 -16.69
CA ALA A 264 24.21 12.48 -16.66
C ALA A 264 23.61 11.90 -17.97
N THR A 265 24.10 12.35 -19.13
CA THR A 265 23.67 11.84 -20.44
C THR A 265 23.98 10.35 -20.61
N LEU A 266 25.19 9.92 -20.25
CA LEU A 266 25.58 8.52 -20.33
C LEU A 266 24.79 7.65 -19.36
N ARG A 267 24.49 8.13 -18.14
CA ARG A 267 23.60 7.42 -17.20
C ARG A 267 22.23 7.16 -17.80
N ASN A 268 21.65 8.16 -18.47
CA ASN A 268 20.33 8.03 -19.09
C ASN A 268 20.34 6.98 -20.21
N HIS A 269 21.33 7.04 -21.11
CA HIS A 269 21.46 6.05 -22.18
C HIS A 269 21.76 4.64 -21.63
N PHE A 270 22.56 4.54 -20.57
CA PHE A 270 22.85 3.29 -19.89
C PHE A 270 21.58 2.67 -19.28
N VAL A 271 20.77 3.45 -18.57
CA VAL A 271 19.49 3.01 -18.00
C VAL A 271 18.52 2.57 -19.08
N GLU A 272 18.45 3.30 -20.19
CA GLU A 272 17.57 2.92 -21.30
C GLU A 272 18.01 1.64 -21.98
N LEU A 273 19.32 1.48 -22.20
CA LEU A 273 19.87 0.25 -22.73
C LEU A 273 19.60 -0.93 -21.78
N LEU A 274 19.78 -0.74 -20.47
CA LEU A 274 19.43 -1.74 -19.46
C LEU A 274 17.94 -2.11 -19.49
N ASN A 275 17.05 -1.17 -19.79
CA ASN A 275 15.63 -1.46 -20.01
C ASN A 275 15.39 -2.36 -21.23
N GLU A 276 16.20 -2.30 -22.30
CA GLU A 276 16.08 -3.22 -23.44
C GLU A 276 16.38 -4.67 -23.01
N TYR A 277 17.45 -4.87 -22.22
CA TYR A 277 17.76 -6.18 -21.64
C TYR A 277 16.66 -6.66 -20.68
N LEU A 278 16.15 -5.77 -19.84
CA LEU A 278 15.07 -6.09 -18.91
C LEU A 278 13.76 -6.46 -19.62
N LYS A 279 13.44 -5.84 -20.76
CA LYS A 279 12.24 -6.20 -21.54
C LYS A 279 12.27 -7.67 -21.95
N ASP A 280 13.39 -8.12 -22.52
CA ASP A 280 13.56 -9.52 -22.91
C ASP A 280 13.60 -10.46 -21.69
N PHE A 281 14.30 -10.08 -20.62
CA PHE A 281 14.30 -10.82 -19.36
C PHE A 281 12.88 -11.02 -18.81
N MET A 282 12.08 -9.96 -18.72
CA MET A 282 10.70 -10.02 -18.26
C MET A 282 9.83 -10.90 -19.16
N ARG A 283 10.02 -10.81 -20.49
CA ARG A 283 9.32 -11.69 -21.45
C ARG A 283 9.66 -13.16 -21.22
N LYS A 284 10.94 -13.49 -21.01
CA LYS A 284 11.42 -14.85 -20.65
C LYS A 284 10.90 -15.33 -19.28
N ARG A 285 10.41 -14.42 -18.44
CA ARG A 285 9.70 -14.72 -17.18
C ARG A 285 8.17 -14.77 -17.36
N GLY A 286 7.67 -14.77 -18.59
CA GLY A 286 6.24 -14.89 -18.89
C GLY A 286 5.43 -13.62 -18.65
N LEU A 287 6.10 -12.46 -18.58
CA LEU A 287 5.45 -11.18 -18.36
C LEU A 287 5.32 -10.39 -19.65
N HIS A 288 4.19 -9.72 -19.81
CA HIS A 288 3.88 -8.85 -20.93
C HIS A 288 3.96 -7.39 -20.51
N TYR A 289 4.48 -6.53 -21.39
CA TYR A 289 4.59 -5.10 -21.11
C TYR A 289 3.35 -4.35 -21.59
N GLN A 290 2.73 -3.58 -20.70
CA GLN A 290 1.70 -2.60 -21.06
C GLN A 290 2.34 -1.21 -21.08
N ARG A 291 2.28 -0.56 -22.25
CA ARG A 291 2.97 0.71 -22.54
C ARG A 291 2.39 1.92 -21.80
N ASP A 292 1.08 2.11 -21.86
CA ASP A 292 0.41 3.31 -21.33
C ASP A 292 0.54 3.41 -19.80
N PHE A 293 0.53 2.26 -19.12
CA PHE A 293 0.67 2.12 -17.68
C PHE A 293 2.09 1.78 -17.23
N ARG A 294 3.03 1.62 -18.17
CA ARG A 294 4.46 1.33 -17.98
C ARG A 294 4.73 0.22 -16.96
N ARG A 295 4.02 -0.91 -17.09
CA ARG A 295 4.14 -2.04 -16.17
C ARG A 295 4.09 -3.38 -16.90
N TYR A 296 4.75 -4.36 -16.30
CA TYR A 296 4.70 -5.75 -16.73
C TYR A 296 3.57 -6.48 -16.01
N TYR A 297 2.90 -7.42 -16.66
CA TYR A 297 1.81 -8.19 -16.06
C TYR A 297 1.81 -9.63 -16.59
N PHE A 298 1.19 -10.53 -15.83
CA PHE A 298 0.96 -11.90 -16.29
C PHE A 298 -0.18 -11.95 -17.30
N PHE A 299 0.10 -12.47 -18.49
CA PHE A 299 -0.92 -12.67 -19.52
C PHE A 299 -1.71 -13.97 -19.26
N LEU A 300 -3.00 -13.94 -19.55
CA LEU A 300 -3.89 -15.11 -19.43
C LEU A 300 -4.33 -15.54 -20.83
N ARG A 301 -4.12 -16.81 -21.17
CA ARG A 301 -4.57 -17.35 -22.46
C ARG A 301 -6.10 -17.44 -22.50
N LYS A 302 -6.67 -17.43 -23.72
CA LYS A 302 -8.13 -17.34 -23.92
C LYS A 302 -8.91 -18.52 -23.31
N ASP A 303 -8.28 -19.68 -23.23
CA ASP A 303 -8.80 -20.93 -22.67
C ASP A 303 -8.75 -21.00 -21.14
N GLN A 304 -8.12 -20.02 -20.48
CA GLN A 304 -7.90 -20.03 -19.04
C GLN A 304 -8.80 -19.02 -18.32
N THR A 305 -9.24 -19.38 -17.11
CA THR A 305 -9.99 -18.52 -16.18
C THR A 305 -9.12 -17.99 -15.04
N GLU A 306 -8.03 -18.70 -14.73
CA GLU A 306 -7.01 -18.29 -13.79
C GLU A 306 -5.61 -18.71 -14.28
N PHE A 307 -4.59 -18.02 -13.80
CA PHE A 307 -3.19 -18.41 -13.99
C PHE A 307 -2.48 -18.42 -12.64
N LYS A 308 -1.76 -19.51 -12.37
CA LYS A 308 -0.98 -19.73 -11.15
C LYS A 308 0.48 -19.92 -11.49
N VAL A 309 1.35 -19.47 -10.58
CA VAL A 309 2.79 -19.73 -10.67
C VAL A 309 3.31 -20.32 -9.35
N PRO A 310 4.30 -21.23 -9.40
CA PRO A 310 4.92 -21.76 -8.19
C PRO A 310 5.66 -20.67 -7.44
N TYR A 311 5.52 -20.68 -6.11
CA TYR A 311 6.07 -19.68 -5.22
C TYR A 311 6.41 -20.30 -3.87
N ARG A 312 7.58 -19.95 -3.32
CA ARG A 312 7.96 -20.27 -1.94
C ARG A 312 7.53 -19.15 -1.00
N THR A 313 6.66 -19.45 -0.03
CA THR A 313 6.16 -18.44 0.93
C THR A 313 7.27 -17.86 1.80
N ARG A 314 7.25 -16.55 2.05
CA ARG A 314 8.27 -15.84 2.85
C ARG A 314 8.43 -16.42 4.26
N ARG A 315 7.31 -16.66 4.97
CA ARG A 315 7.32 -16.98 6.40
C ARG A 315 7.45 -18.47 6.72
N ALA A 316 6.79 -19.31 5.93
CA ALA A 316 6.74 -20.75 6.19
C ALA A 316 7.71 -21.53 5.28
N GLU A 317 8.37 -20.85 4.34
CA GLU A 317 9.21 -21.44 3.29
C GLU A 317 8.57 -22.59 2.51
N LYS A 318 7.23 -22.68 2.59
CA LYS A 318 6.45 -23.72 1.93
C LYS A 318 6.29 -23.38 0.46
N VAL A 319 6.54 -24.37 -0.40
CA VAL A 319 6.24 -24.29 -1.83
C VAL A 319 4.72 -24.37 -2.00
N THR A 320 4.16 -23.40 -2.71
CA THR A 320 2.73 -23.29 -3.01
C THR A 320 2.54 -22.66 -4.38
N GLU A 321 1.29 -22.49 -4.81
CA GLU A 321 0.93 -21.81 -6.04
C GLU A 321 0.28 -20.47 -5.71
N LYS A 322 0.78 -19.39 -6.32
CA LYS A 322 0.16 -18.07 -6.22
C LYS A 322 -0.69 -17.82 -7.46
N LYS A 323 -1.98 -17.51 -7.28
CA LYS A 323 -2.82 -16.98 -8.36
C LYS A 323 -2.30 -15.61 -8.79
N VAL A 324 -1.82 -15.52 -10.02
CA VAL A 324 -1.28 -14.29 -10.62
C VAL A 324 -2.26 -13.63 -11.58
N VAL A 325 -3.22 -14.40 -12.12
CA VAL A 325 -4.38 -13.86 -12.83
C VAL A 325 -5.62 -14.59 -12.36
N GLU A 326 -6.71 -13.86 -12.12
CA GLU A 326 -7.98 -14.42 -11.66
C GLU A 326 -9.16 -13.59 -12.17
N TYR A 327 -10.22 -14.27 -12.58
CA TYR A 327 -11.49 -13.68 -12.97
C TYR A 327 -12.35 -13.34 -11.75
N TYR A 328 -13.03 -12.20 -11.80
CA TYR A 328 -13.89 -11.68 -10.75
C TYR A 328 -15.24 -11.24 -11.30
N GLU A 329 -16.29 -11.54 -10.55
CA GLU A 329 -17.64 -10.99 -10.73
C GLU A 329 -18.01 -10.26 -9.44
N TYR A 330 -18.23 -8.94 -9.52
CA TYR A 330 -18.60 -8.11 -8.39
C TYR A 330 -19.81 -7.26 -8.74
N GLY A 331 -20.98 -7.70 -8.29
CA GLY A 331 -22.25 -7.08 -8.66
C GLY A 331 -22.49 -7.20 -10.17
N LYS A 332 -22.45 -6.07 -10.89
CA LYS A 332 -22.60 -6.02 -12.36
C LYS A 332 -21.27 -5.97 -13.10
N ASP A 333 -20.15 -5.83 -12.39
CA ASP A 333 -18.83 -5.73 -13.00
C ASP A 333 -18.18 -7.10 -13.11
N THR A 334 -17.69 -7.44 -14.30
CA THR A 334 -16.86 -8.61 -14.54
C THR A 334 -15.49 -8.16 -15.08
N PHE A 335 -14.42 -8.73 -14.54
CA PHE A 335 -13.06 -8.36 -14.93
C PHE A 335 -12.03 -9.43 -14.55
N PHE A 336 -10.89 -9.41 -15.21
CA PHE A 336 -9.70 -10.15 -14.82
C PHE A 336 -8.75 -9.24 -14.06
N ARG A 337 -8.25 -9.72 -12.92
CA ARG A 337 -7.20 -9.07 -12.16
C ARG A 337 -5.88 -9.78 -12.42
N HIS A 338 -4.91 -9.04 -12.91
CA HIS A 338 -3.54 -9.49 -13.15
C HIS A 338 -2.62 -8.88 -12.09
N LEU A 339 -1.77 -9.70 -11.48
CA LEU A 339 -0.60 -9.19 -10.79
C LEU A 339 0.34 -8.54 -11.80
N ALA A 340 0.80 -7.34 -11.46
CA ALA A 340 1.65 -6.54 -12.31
C ALA A 340 2.82 -5.96 -11.50
N VAL A 341 3.84 -5.51 -12.21
CA VAL A 341 5.03 -4.91 -11.63
C VAL A 341 5.51 -3.79 -12.53
N ALA A 342 5.67 -2.60 -11.96
CA ALA A 342 6.44 -1.55 -12.59
C ALA A 342 7.89 -1.72 -12.16
N VAL A 343 8.81 -1.79 -13.12
CA VAL A 343 10.25 -1.85 -12.83
C VAL A 343 10.96 -0.65 -13.44
N ARG A 344 11.95 -0.14 -12.74
CA ARG A 344 12.75 1.01 -13.20
C ARG A 344 14.18 0.89 -12.70
N PRO A 345 15.17 0.76 -13.58
CA PRO A 345 16.55 0.97 -13.19
C PRO A 345 16.73 2.41 -12.71
N LEU A 346 17.40 2.57 -11.58
CA LEU A 346 17.71 3.86 -10.98
C LEU A 346 19.14 3.82 -10.48
N PHE A 347 19.92 4.83 -10.84
CA PHE A 347 21.17 5.06 -10.18
C PHE A 347 20.96 5.76 -8.83
N ILE A 348 21.66 5.27 -7.81
CA ILE A 348 21.84 5.93 -6.52
C ILE A 348 23.34 5.96 -6.31
N GLU A 349 23.89 7.18 -6.28
CA GLU A 349 25.34 7.39 -6.32
C GLU A 349 25.99 6.66 -7.50
N ASP A 350 26.98 5.81 -7.26
CA ASP A 350 27.74 5.05 -8.25
C ASP A 350 27.10 3.69 -8.62
N LYS A 351 26.01 3.30 -7.96
CA LYS A 351 25.37 2.00 -8.12
C LYS A 351 24.03 2.10 -8.80
N VAL A 352 23.67 1.06 -9.54
CA VAL A 352 22.35 0.93 -10.18
C VAL A 352 21.53 -0.15 -9.48
N TYR A 353 20.25 0.17 -9.29
CA TYR A 353 19.26 -0.67 -8.64
C TYR A 353 18.05 -0.84 -9.56
N LEU A 354 17.46 -2.02 -9.58
CA LEU A 354 16.14 -2.22 -10.14
C LEU A 354 15.10 -1.92 -9.06
N ILE A 355 14.40 -0.80 -9.22
CA ILE A 355 13.27 -0.45 -8.35
C ILE A 355 12.07 -1.28 -8.78
N VAL A 356 11.53 -2.09 -7.88
CA VAL A 356 10.42 -3.00 -8.14
C VAL A 356 9.17 -2.47 -7.42
N SER A 357 8.14 -2.12 -8.17
CA SER A 357 6.89 -1.61 -7.61
C SER A 357 5.76 -2.57 -7.96
N PRO A 358 5.27 -3.38 -7.00
CA PRO A 358 4.08 -4.19 -7.21
C PRO A 358 2.88 -3.32 -7.63
N LYS A 359 2.13 -3.79 -8.61
CA LYS A 359 0.95 -3.14 -9.17
C LYS A 359 -0.12 -4.20 -9.48
N TYR A 360 -1.29 -3.71 -9.86
CA TYR A 360 -2.32 -4.52 -10.49
C TYR A 360 -2.56 -4.03 -11.92
N TYR A 361 -3.04 -4.92 -12.76
CA TYR A 361 -3.56 -4.59 -14.08
C TYR A 361 -4.92 -5.27 -14.23
N PHE A 362 -5.89 -4.56 -14.79
CA PHE A 362 -7.27 -5.02 -14.89
C PHE A 362 -7.70 -5.03 -16.34
N THR A 363 -8.34 -6.11 -16.76
CA THR A 363 -8.89 -6.25 -18.11
C THR A 363 -10.32 -6.74 -18.08
N SER A 364 -11.12 -6.41 -19.09
CA SER A 364 -12.49 -6.94 -19.22
C SER A 364 -12.50 -8.35 -19.82
N ASP A 365 -11.63 -8.59 -20.79
CA ASP A 365 -11.64 -9.79 -21.64
C ASP A 365 -10.27 -10.50 -21.72
N ARG A 366 -9.41 -10.29 -20.70
CA ARG A 366 -8.01 -10.76 -20.59
C ARG A 366 -6.98 -9.92 -21.35
N ALA A 367 -7.41 -9.03 -22.25
CA ALA A 367 -6.49 -8.24 -23.09
C ALA A 367 -6.80 -6.72 -23.01
N THR A 368 -8.05 -6.37 -23.19
CA THR A 368 -8.58 -5.02 -23.21
C THR A 368 -8.57 -4.43 -21.81
N VAL A 369 -7.92 -3.28 -21.67
CA VAL A 369 -7.82 -2.51 -20.43
C VAL A 369 -9.23 -2.25 -19.88
N LEU A 370 -9.44 -2.52 -18.58
CA LEU A 370 -10.66 -2.13 -17.90
C LEU A 370 -10.73 -0.60 -17.76
N GLU A 371 -11.93 -0.02 -17.83
CA GLU A 371 -12.11 1.43 -17.68
C GLU A 371 -11.41 2.02 -16.44
N ALA A 372 -10.78 3.18 -16.63
CA ALA A 372 -9.85 3.78 -15.67
C ALA A 372 -10.48 4.04 -14.30
N GLU A 373 -11.75 4.47 -14.26
CA GLU A 373 -12.48 4.72 -13.01
C GLU A 373 -12.66 3.42 -12.21
N LYS A 374 -13.11 2.34 -12.87
CA LYS A 374 -13.27 1.02 -12.25
C LYS A 374 -11.94 0.44 -11.79
N ALA A 375 -10.92 0.49 -12.64
CA ALA A 375 -9.57 0.03 -12.31
C ALA A 375 -9.00 0.79 -11.09
N THR A 376 -9.23 2.10 -10.99
CA THR A 376 -8.81 2.93 -9.85
C THR A 376 -9.56 2.53 -8.58
N LYS A 377 -10.89 2.38 -8.65
CA LYS A 377 -11.72 1.92 -7.53
C LYS A 377 -11.24 0.57 -6.98
N PHE A 378 -10.99 -0.41 -7.85
CA PHE A 378 -10.50 -1.72 -7.44
C PHE A 378 -9.07 -1.68 -6.88
N THR A 379 -8.19 -0.89 -7.49
CA THR A 379 -6.83 -0.68 -6.98
C THR A 379 -6.85 -0.08 -5.58
N ASN A 380 -7.65 0.96 -5.34
CA ASN A 380 -7.77 1.61 -4.03
C ASN A 380 -8.32 0.66 -2.97
N TYR A 381 -9.32 -0.14 -3.33
CA TYR A 381 -9.87 -1.17 -2.44
C TYR A 381 -8.83 -2.22 -2.03
N LEU A 382 -8.00 -2.69 -2.98
CA LEU A 382 -6.92 -3.65 -2.69
C LEU A 382 -5.81 -3.02 -1.85
N ASN A 383 -5.38 -1.80 -2.19
CA ASN A 383 -4.32 -1.10 -1.48
C ASN A 383 -4.73 -0.81 -0.03
N ARG A 384 -5.98 -0.39 0.21
CA ARG A 384 -6.52 -0.17 1.57
C ARG A 384 -6.43 -1.41 2.46
N LYS A 385 -6.47 -2.61 1.87
CA LYS A 385 -6.38 -3.90 2.57
C LYS A 385 -4.96 -4.46 2.63
N THR A 386 -4.01 -3.86 1.90
CA THR A 386 -2.63 -4.33 1.83
C THR A 386 -1.79 -3.53 2.82
N PHE A 387 -1.55 -4.12 3.98
CA PHE A 387 -0.65 -3.58 5.00
C PHE A 387 0.81 -3.91 4.68
N ASN A 388 1.75 -3.41 5.49
CA ASN A 388 3.20 -3.55 5.28
C ASN A 388 3.63 -4.99 4.99
N ASP A 389 3.20 -5.95 5.83
CA ASP A 389 3.44 -7.38 5.62
C ASP A 389 3.00 -7.88 4.24
N GLY A 390 1.85 -7.41 3.75
CA GLY A 390 1.33 -7.76 2.44
C GLY A 390 2.18 -7.20 1.30
N VAL A 391 2.76 -6.01 1.47
CA VAL A 391 3.70 -5.41 0.52
C VAL A 391 5.01 -6.20 0.50
N VAL A 392 5.55 -6.55 1.68
CA VAL A 392 6.77 -7.36 1.78
C VAL A 392 6.58 -8.75 1.15
N ASP A 393 5.43 -9.38 1.38
CA ASP A 393 5.08 -10.65 0.74
C ASP A 393 5.00 -10.53 -0.80
N GLN A 394 4.56 -9.38 -1.33
CA GLN A 394 4.58 -9.11 -2.76
C GLN A 394 6.00 -8.93 -3.29
N LEU A 395 6.88 -8.21 -2.58
CA LEU A 395 8.28 -8.05 -2.98
C LEU A 395 9.02 -9.40 -2.98
N HIS A 396 8.82 -10.21 -1.94
CA HIS A 396 9.36 -11.57 -1.90
C HIS A 396 8.82 -12.43 -3.05
N PHE A 397 7.54 -12.31 -3.39
CA PHE A 397 6.98 -12.99 -4.57
C PHE A 397 7.69 -12.58 -5.86
N TRP A 398 7.85 -11.28 -6.10
CA TRP A 398 8.52 -10.79 -7.31
C TRP A 398 9.98 -11.23 -7.38
N TRP A 399 10.72 -11.16 -6.27
CA TRP A 399 12.07 -11.70 -6.23
C TRP A 399 12.09 -13.20 -6.58
N HIS A 400 11.28 -14.02 -5.92
CA HIS A 400 11.22 -15.46 -6.18
C HIS A 400 10.88 -15.77 -7.64
N HIS A 401 9.91 -15.06 -8.22
CA HIS A 401 9.50 -15.23 -9.62
C HIS A 401 10.62 -14.85 -10.59
N LEU A 402 11.22 -13.67 -10.40
CA LEU A 402 12.27 -13.15 -11.29
C LEU A 402 13.58 -13.94 -11.17
N ALA A 403 13.92 -14.43 -9.99
CA ALA A 403 15.09 -15.27 -9.76
C ALA A 403 14.83 -16.77 -9.99
N ARG A 404 13.59 -17.19 -10.27
CA ARG A 404 13.18 -18.61 -10.30
C ARG A 404 13.62 -19.40 -9.06
N GLY A 405 13.54 -18.77 -7.89
CA GLY A 405 13.96 -19.34 -6.61
C GLY A 405 15.47 -19.31 -6.35
N SER A 406 16.29 -18.79 -7.26
CA SER A 406 17.75 -18.66 -7.08
C SER A 406 18.12 -17.48 -6.17
N HIS A 407 19.39 -17.46 -5.74
CA HIS A 407 19.97 -16.35 -4.95
C HIS A 407 20.28 -15.11 -5.80
N GLU A 408 20.36 -15.28 -7.12
CA GLU A 408 20.63 -14.25 -8.10
C GLU A 408 19.73 -14.46 -9.32
N ALA A 409 19.43 -13.39 -10.05
CA ALA A 409 18.73 -13.47 -11.32
C ALA A 409 19.63 -12.98 -12.45
N THR A 410 19.95 -13.88 -13.39
CA THR A 410 20.65 -13.52 -14.63
C THR A 410 19.69 -12.82 -15.57
N VAL A 411 19.85 -11.50 -15.72
CA VAL A 411 19.10 -10.68 -16.69
C VAL A 411 19.62 -10.94 -18.09
N PHE A 412 20.94 -11.00 -18.22
CA PHE A 412 21.64 -11.31 -19.46
C PHE A 412 22.91 -12.07 -19.17
N ASP A 413 23.12 -13.17 -19.89
CA ASP A 413 24.36 -13.94 -19.83
C ASP A 413 25.28 -13.48 -20.96
N GLY A 414 26.34 -12.76 -20.61
CA GLY A 414 27.33 -12.26 -21.55
C GLY A 414 28.47 -13.25 -21.82
N SER A 415 28.53 -14.37 -21.10
CA SER A 415 29.68 -15.28 -21.10
C SER A 415 30.00 -15.84 -22.50
N ALA A 416 28.97 -16.22 -23.26
CA ALA A 416 29.12 -16.72 -24.63
C ALA A 416 29.75 -15.69 -25.60
N MET A 417 29.66 -14.40 -25.29
CA MET A 417 30.24 -13.29 -26.08
C MET A 417 31.50 -12.72 -25.40
N ASN A 418 32.04 -13.41 -24.39
CA ASN A 418 33.14 -12.93 -23.56
C ASN A 418 32.86 -11.54 -22.93
N GLN A 419 31.60 -11.29 -22.57
CA GLN A 419 31.13 -10.04 -21.97
C GLN A 419 30.65 -10.24 -20.53
N PRO A 420 30.68 -9.19 -19.69
CA PRO A 420 30.12 -9.25 -18.35
C PRO A 420 28.61 -9.52 -18.38
N SER A 421 28.17 -10.51 -17.61
CA SER A 421 26.75 -10.78 -17.40
C SER A 421 26.07 -9.68 -16.57
N ILE A 422 24.78 -9.47 -16.82
CA ILE A 422 23.94 -8.57 -16.04
C ILE A 422 23.22 -9.40 -14.99
N LEU A 423 23.55 -9.19 -13.72
CA LEU A 423 23.06 -9.99 -12.60
C LEU A 423 22.32 -9.10 -11.59
N LEU A 424 21.15 -9.55 -11.15
CA LEU A 424 20.41 -8.98 -10.01
C LEU A 424 20.64 -9.81 -8.76
N SER A 425 20.77 -9.14 -7.62
CA SER A 425 20.75 -9.76 -6.29
C SER A 425 19.43 -9.49 -5.56
N ARG A 426 19.24 -10.19 -4.44
CA ARG A 426 18.10 -10.02 -3.53
C ARG A 426 17.88 -8.55 -3.15
N PRO A 427 16.63 -8.15 -2.87
CA PRO A 427 16.33 -6.82 -2.33
C PRO A 427 17.20 -6.51 -1.12
N LEU A 428 17.59 -5.24 -0.97
CA LEU A 428 18.31 -4.79 0.22
C LEU A 428 17.38 -4.82 1.42
N ASP A 429 17.93 -5.17 2.57
CA ASP A 429 17.37 -4.93 3.88
C ASP A 429 18.35 -4.12 4.74
N PHE A 430 17.84 -3.41 5.73
CA PHE A 430 18.68 -2.75 6.73
C PHE A 430 17.96 -2.58 8.05
N THR A 431 18.73 -2.64 9.13
CA THR A 431 18.21 -2.44 10.50
C THR A 431 18.06 -0.96 10.80
N VAL A 432 16.91 -0.59 11.37
CA VAL A 432 16.61 0.74 11.88
C VAL A 432 16.35 0.69 13.39
N SER A 433 16.63 1.78 14.09
CA SER A 433 16.44 1.93 15.54
C SER A 433 15.00 2.32 15.93
N PHE A 434 14.06 2.16 15.01
CA PHE A 434 12.63 2.42 15.21
C PHE A 434 11.81 1.36 14.49
N GLY A 435 10.59 1.08 14.97
CA GLY A 435 9.68 0.12 14.31
C GLY A 435 8.28 0.69 14.10
N ILE A 436 7.42 -0.03 13.39
CA ILE A 436 6.01 0.35 13.25
C ILE A 436 5.17 -0.38 14.32
N PRO A 437 4.47 0.34 15.22
CA PRO A 437 3.56 -0.30 16.16
C PRO A 437 2.54 -1.18 15.43
N LEU A 438 2.22 -2.35 16.00
CA LEU A 438 1.26 -3.36 15.48
C LEU A 438 1.75 -4.29 14.34
N ASP A 439 2.87 -4.01 13.66
CA ASP A 439 3.39 -4.92 12.61
C ASP A 439 3.83 -6.29 13.17
N GLY A 440 4.12 -6.37 14.48
CA GLY A 440 4.49 -7.62 15.18
C GLY A 440 3.37 -8.33 15.98
N GLU A 441 2.26 -7.67 16.31
CA GLU A 441 1.32 -8.20 17.32
C GLU A 441 0.45 -9.38 16.81
N LYS A 442 0.17 -9.44 15.51
CA LYS A 442 -0.60 -10.55 14.92
C LYS A 442 0.17 -11.88 14.89
N VAL A 443 1.50 -11.85 15.04
CA VAL A 443 2.36 -13.04 14.97
C VAL A 443 2.35 -13.83 16.29
N SER A 444 2.22 -13.16 17.45
CA SER A 444 2.25 -13.85 18.75
C SER A 444 0.99 -14.67 19.02
N GLN A 445 -0.17 -14.22 18.52
CA GLN A 445 -1.45 -14.91 18.76
C GLN A 445 -1.59 -16.23 17.99
N LYS A 446 -0.95 -16.38 16.82
CA LYS A 446 -0.97 -17.67 16.08
C LYS A 446 0.03 -18.70 16.61
N LYS A 447 1.15 -18.29 17.22
CA LYS A 447 2.13 -19.23 17.79
C LYS A 447 1.58 -20.06 18.95
N LYS A 448 0.62 -19.53 19.73
CA LYS A 448 -0.02 -20.28 20.83
C LYS A 448 -1.06 -21.32 20.36
N ALA A 449 -1.54 -21.24 19.13
CA ALA A 449 -2.59 -22.15 18.63
C ALA A 449 -2.06 -23.35 17.82
N GLY A 450 -0.79 -23.31 17.36
CA GLY A 450 -0.25 -24.31 16.42
C GLY A 450 0.74 -25.33 16.99
N ALA A 451 1.07 -25.28 18.28
CA ALA A 451 2.01 -26.22 18.88
C ALA A 451 1.33 -27.56 19.23
N LYS A 452 0.97 -28.34 18.21
CA LYS A 452 0.82 -29.79 18.32
C LYS A 452 1.51 -30.48 17.13
N THR A 453 2.71 -30.98 17.43
CA THR A 453 3.38 -32.15 16.83
C THR A 453 3.15 -32.41 15.34
N ALA A 454 4.10 -31.97 14.50
CA ALA A 454 4.31 -32.54 13.18
C ALA A 454 5.63 -33.35 13.22
N SER A 455 5.48 -34.66 13.12
CA SER A 455 6.55 -35.66 13.00
C SER A 455 7.33 -35.47 11.70
N VAL A 456 8.65 -35.56 11.81
CA VAL A 456 9.61 -35.55 10.70
C VAL A 456 9.38 -36.78 9.82
N LEU A 457 9.09 -36.57 8.53
CA LEU A 457 9.23 -37.61 7.50
C LEU A 457 10.31 -37.16 6.50
N PRO A 458 11.21 -38.05 6.06
CA PRO A 458 12.28 -37.69 5.15
C PRO A 458 11.77 -37.57 3.70
N LEU A 459 12.37 -36.65 2.95
CA LEU A 459 12.17 -36.44 1.52
C LEU A 459 12.66 -37.67 0.71
N PRO A 460 11.90 -38.18 -0.28
CA PRO A 460 12.43 -39.14 -1.23
C PRO A 460 13.32 -38.44 -2.27
N SER A 461 14.50 -39.02 -2.53
CA SER A 461 15.42 -38.63 -3.59
C SER A 461 14.84 -38.97 -4.97
N LEU A 462 14.62 -37.97 -5.81
CA LEU A 462 14.27 -38.15 -7.22
C LEU A 462 15.54 -38.16 -8.07
N PHE A 463 16.36 -39.20 -7.90
CA PHE A 463 17.29 -39.73 -8.89
C PHE A 463 17.63 -41.15 -8.46
N ASP A 464 17.02 -42.13 -9.12
CA ASP A 464 17.65 -43.40 -9.52
C ASP A 464 16.60 -44.26 -10.27
N ASN A 465 16.95 -44.61 -11.52
CA ASN A 465 16.49 -45.73 -12.35
C ASN A 465 14.99 -45.76 -12.75
N GLN A 466 14.57 -45.80 -14.02
CA GLN A 466 15.17 -46.14 -15.32
C GLN A 466 14.51 -45.31 -16.42
#